data_AF-A0A941X4A4-F1
#
_entry.id   AF-A0A941X4A4-F1
#
_cell.length_a   1.000
_cell.length_b   1.000
_cell.length_c   1.000
_cell.angle_alpha   90.00
_cell.angle_beta   90.00
_cell.angle_gamma   90.00
#
_symmetry.space_group_name_H-M   'P 1'
#
loop_
_entity.id
_entity.type
_entity.pdbx_description
1 polymer ?
#
loop_
_entity_poly.entity_id
_entity_poly.type
_entity_poly.pdbx_seq_one_letter_code
_entity_poly.pdbx_strand_id
1 'polypeptide(L)'
;MKKKIIAFYDLLFYAIICGPLIVVSILLLSLLVTKGTSEWVYKNWYLLVTFAVSFMLSIGGAILFRYCIFNNNAIHFHYFPFTTSWEKAANNIDARWNQDVVISEIKDIEIVRLTEEEKQTLVYYKHWFNKYLKINLKYGNPKYIYVGNYSNYQIKKIIKMLKNK
;
A
#
# COMPACT_ATOMS: atom_id res chain seq x y z
N MET A 1 -20.03 4.62 9.04
CA MET A 1 -18.69 5.13 9.41
C MET A 1 -17.65 4.37 8.61
N LYS A 2 -16.88 5.05 7.74
CA LYS A 2 -15.83 4.40 6.94
C LYS A 2 -14.65 4.06 7.85
N LYS A 3 -14.24 2.79 7.89
CA LYS A 3 -13.03 2.36 8.65
C LYS A 3 -11.91 2.10 7.66
N LYS A 4 -10.76 2.78 7.84
CA LYS A 4 -9.55 2.58 7.03
C LYS A 4 -8.52 1.77 7.83
N ILE A 5 -7.93 0.74 7.24
CA ILE A 5 -6.81 -0.01 7.83
C ILE A 5 -5.63 0.06 6.87
N ILE A 6 -4.55 0.73 7.27
CA ILE A 6 -3.30 0.82 6.51
C ILE A 6 -2.45 -0.43 6.82
N ALA A 7 -1.80 -0.98 5.81
CA ALA A 7 -0.91 -2.13 5.93
C ALA A 7 0.24 -1.86 6.91
N PHE A 8 0.41 -2.73 7.91
CA PHE A 8 1.43 -2.55 8.96
C PHE A 8 2.85 -2.50 8.40
N TYR A 9 3.19 -3.39 7.46
CA TYR A 9 4.54 -3.43 6.92
C TYR A 9 4.85 -2.18 6.09
N ASP A 10 3.86 -1.59 5.42
CA ASP A 10 4.06 -0.32 4.69
C ASP A 10 4.40 0.81 5.68
N LEU A 11 3.66 0.91 6.79
CA LEU A 11 3.94 1.89 7.83
C LEU A 11 5.31 1.67 8.48
N LEU A 12 5.68 0.40 8.71
CA LEU A 12 6.97 0.04 9.29
C LEU A 12 8.13 0.41 8.35
N PHE A 13 8.07 0.01 7.08
CA PHE A 13 9.09 0.35 6.09
C PHE A 13 9.21 1.87 5.91
N TYR A 14 8.06 2.56 5.90
CA TYR A 14 8.04 4.01 5.86
C TYR A 14 8.73 4.63 7.07
N ALA A 15 8.44 4.17 8.29
CA ALA A 15 9.07 4.70 9.49
C ALA A 15 10.59 4.47 9.48
N ILE A 16 11.06 3.30 9.04
CA ILE A 16 12.48 2.94 8.99
C ILE A 16 13.24 3.76 7.94
N ILE A 17 12.65 3.98 6.76
CA ILE A 17 13.32 4.65 5.64
C ILE A 17 13.07 6.16 5.69
N CYS A 18 11.80 6.57 5.74
CA CYS A 18 11.40 7.98 5.66
C CYS A 18 11.54 8.71 7.00
N GLY A 19 11.47 8.02 8.14
CA GLY A 19 11.69 8.64 9.45
C GLY A 19 13.04 9.36 9.55
N PRO A 20 14.17 8.67 9.28
CA PRO A 20 15.49 9.31 9.22
C PRO A 20 15.58 10.43 8.17
N LEU A 21 14.99 10.25 6.99
CA LEU A 21 14.99 11.27 5.93
C LEU A 21 14.23 12.54 6.34
N ILE A 22 13.12 12.42 7.06
CA ILE A 22 12.39 13.57 7.63
C ILE A 22 13.27 14.30 8.63
N VAL A 23 13.96 13.60 9.53
CA VAL A 23 14.88 14.21 10.50
C VAL A 23 16.01 14.96 9.77
N VAL A 24 16.65 14.33 8.79
CA VAL A 24 17.67 14.97 7.95
C VAL A 24 17.11 16.20 7.25
N SER A 25 15.89 16.11 6.71
CA SER A 25 15.25 17.24 6.02
C SER A 25 15.03 18.42 6.98
N ILE A 26 14.57 18.16 8.21
CA ILE A 26 14.36 19.20 9.22
C ILE A 26 15.69 19.88 9.61
N LEU A 27 16.75 19.09 9.82
CA LEU A 27 18.07 19.62 10.15
C LEU A 27 18.63 20.48 9.01
N LEU A 28 18.53 20.01 7.76
CA LEU A 28 18.98 20.75 6.59
C LEU A 28 18.17 22.03 6.37
N LEU A 29 16.85 21.99 6.59
CA LEU A 29 16.01 23.19 6.53
C LEU A 29 16.42 24.22 7.58
N SER A 30 16.63 23.80 8.83
CA SER A 30 17.11 24.69 9.89
C SER A 30 18.46 25.34 9.53
N LEU A 31 19.35 24.58 8.92
CA LEU A 31 20.68 25.07 8.53
C LEU A 31 20.60 26.05 7.34
N LEU A 32 19.72 25.77 6.37
CA LEU A 32 19.40 26.69 5.27
C LEU A 32 18.82 28.02 5.79
N VAL A 33 17.87 27.97 6.73
CA VAL A 33 17.26 29.20 7.29
C VAL A 33 18.27 30.02 8.10
N THR A 34 19.16 29.37 8.84
CA THR A 34 20.10 30.08 9.75
C THR A 34 21.39 30.56 9.07
N LYS A 35 21.85 29.88 8.02
CA LYS A 35 23.16 30.16 7.37
C LYS A 35 23.07 30.35 5.85
N GLY A 36 21.91 30.21 5.24
CA GLY A 36 21.73 30.16 3.79
C GLY A 36 21.83 31.51 3.10
N THR A 37 22.99 32.16 3.15
CA THR A 37 23.33 33.21 2.17
C THR A 37 23.52 32.60 0.78
N SER A 38 23.39 33.43 -0.26
CA SER A 38 23.54 32.99 -1.66
C SER A 38 24.88 32.29 -1.93
N GLU A 39 25.96 32.84 -1.40
CA GLU A 39 27.31 32.27 -1.54
C GLU A 39 27.46 30.93 -0.80
N TRP A 40 26.89 30.82 0.40
CA TRP A 40 26.90 29.57 1.17
C TRP A 40 26.12 28.46 0.46
N VAL A 41 24.95 28.80 -0.10
CA VAL A 41 24.12 27.86 -0.87
C VAL A 41 24.84 27.39 -2.12
N TYR A 42 25.49 28.29 -2.87
CA TYR A 42 26.26 27.92 -4.07
C TYR A 42 27.39 26.95 -3.74
N LYS A 43 28.12 27.20 -2.65
CA LYS A 43 29.21 26.33 -2.19
C LYS A 43 28.71 24.97 -1.67
N ASN A 44 27.51 24.90 -1.11
CA ASN A 44 26.96 23.70 -0.48
C ASN A 44 25.71 23.16 -1.19
N TRP A 45 25.62 23.34 -2.51
CA TRP A 45 24.44 22.99 -3.32
C TRP A 45 23.98 21.54 -3.14
N TYR A 46 24.90 20.61 -2.88
CA TYR A 46 24.61 19.20 -2.65
C TYR A 46 23.69 18.96 -1.44
N LEU A 47 23.79 19.78 -0.39
CA LEU A 47 22.90 19.71 0.78
C LEU A 47 21.46 20.06 0.41
N LEU A 48 21.28 20.97 -0.55
CA LEU A 48 19.97 21.38 -1.05
C LEU A 48 19.31 20.26 -1.87
N VAL A 49 20.12 19.55 -2.66
CA VAL A 49 19.69 18.32 -3.35
C VAL A 49 19.34 17.23 -2.36
N THR A 50 20.17 16.99 -1.34
CA THR A 50 19.88 16.00 -0.30
C THR A 50 18.58 16.32 0.44
N PHE A 51 18.34 17.59 0.76
CA PHE A 51 17.08 18.05 1.35
C PHE A 51 15.89 17.73 0.45
N ALA A 52 15.95 18.14 -0.82
CA ALA A 52 14.87 17.94 -1.78
C ALA A 52 14.54 16.44 -1.97
N VAL A 53 15.57 15.59 -2.14
CA VAL A 53 15.39 14.14 -2.29
C VAL A 53 14.81 13.52 -1.03
N SER A 54 15.32 13.86 0.15
CA SER A 54 14.85 13.33 1.44
C SER A 54 13.38 13.66 1.68
N PHE A 55 12.99 14.90 1.36
CA PHE A 55 11.61 15.36 1.47
C PHE A 55 10.68 14.68 0.45
N MET A 56 11.09 14.63 -0.82
CA MET A 56 10.30 14.01 -1.90
C MET A 56 10.08 12.53 -1.69
N LEU A 57 11.12 11.78 -1.27
CA LEU A 57 11.00 10.35 -0.95
C LEU A 57 10.02 10.12 0.22
N SER A 58 10.06 10.99 1.22
CA SER A 58 9.17 10.90 2.38
C SER A 58 7.71 11.18 2.02
N ILE A 59 7.44 12.12 1.12
CA ILE A 59 6.07 12.36 0.63
C ILE A 59 5.62 11.23 -0.29
N GLY A 60 6.45 10.86 -1.26
CA GLY A 60 6.14 9.81 -2.23
C GLY A 60 5.88 8.45 -1.58
N GLY A 61 6.66 8.10 -0.56
CA GLY A 61 6.49 6.85 0.19
C GLY A 61 5.11 6.72 0.85
N ALA A 62 4.53 7.82 1.34
CA ALA A 62 3.22 7.80 1.98
C ALA A 62 2.07 7.57 0.99
N ILE A 63 2.24 8.00 -0.28
CA ILE A 63 1.24 7.80 -1.34
C ILE A 63 1.12 6.32 -1.73
N LEU A 64 2.19 5.55 -1.56
CA LEU A 64 2.26 4.13 -1.93
C LEU A 64 1.66 3.18 -0.87
N PHE A 65 1.08 3.71 0.20
CA PHE A 65 0.49 2.90 1.26
C PHE A 65 -0.69 2.08 0.75
N ARG A 66 -0.61 0.77 0.99
CA ARG A 66 -1.72 -0.15 0.81
C ARG A 66 -2.64 -0.02 2.01
N TYR A 67 -3.94 -0.02 1.75
CA TYR A 67 -4.95 0.05 2.78
C TYR A 67 -6.25 -0.59 2.33
N CYS A 68 -7.11 -0.94 3.26
CA CYS A 68 -8.49 -1.30 2.95
C CYS A 68 -9.46 -0.30 3.58
N ILE A 69 -10.55 -0.03 2.88
CA ILE A 69 -11.65 0.84 3.31
C ILE A 69 -12.90 -0.02 3.45
N PHE A 70 -13.46 -0.03 4.64
CA PHE A 70 -14.75 -0.66 4.93
C PHE A 70 -15.86 0.37 4.79
N ASN A 71 -16.80 0.06 3.93
CA ASN A 71 -18.12 0.68 3.86
C ASN A 71 -19.15 -0.27 4.49
N ASN A 72 -20.41 0.18 4.61
CA ASN A 72 -21.43 -0.59 5.35
C ASN A 72 -21.65 -2.01 4.78
N ASN A 73 -21.54 -2.17 3.45
CA ASN A 73 -21.88 -3.40 2.73
C ASN A 73 -20.73 -3.94 1.86
N ALA A 74 -19.61 -3.24 1.79
CA ALA A 74 -18.50 -3.59 0.91
C ALA A 74 -17.15 -3.20 1.53
N ILE A 75 -16.10 -3.90 1.13
CA ILE A 75 -14.71 -3.53 1.38
C ILE A 75 -14.02 -3.26 0.06
N HIS A 76 -13.22 -2.21 0.02
CA HIS A 76 -12.30 -1.92 -1.06
C HIS A 76 -10.87 -2.07 -0.57
N PHE A 77 -10.06 -2.86 -1.27
CA PHE A 77 -8.64 -3.03 -1.02
C PHE A 77 -7.84 -2.17 -2.00
N HIS A 78 -7.20 -1.12 -1.50
CA HIS A 78 -6.35 -0.27 -2.29
C HIS A 78 -4.90 -0.77 -2.25
N TYR A 79 -4.37 -1.10 -3.42
CA TYR A 79 -2.94 -1.25 -3.63
C TYR A 79 -2.59 -0.79 -5.05
N PHE A 80 -1.54 0.01 -5.16
CA PHE A 80 -1.12 0.60 -6.43
C PHE A 80 -0.61 -0.50 -7.38
N PRO A 81 -1.21 -0.65 -8.58
CA PRO A 81 -0.69 -1.57 -9.57
C PRO A 81 0.52 -0.91 -10.22
N PHE A 82 1.73 -1.41 -9.93
CA PHE A 82 2.93 -0.96 -10.64
C PHE A 82 2.84 -1.46 -12.09
N THR A 83 2.40 -0.57 -12.99
CA THR A 83 2.20 -0.87 -14.40
C THR A 83 2.81 0.21 -15.28
N THR A 84 3.09 -0.14 -16.54
CA THR A 84 3.73 0.74 -17.52
C THR A 84 2.73 1.65 -18.26
N SER A 85 1.42 1.39 -18.17
CA SER A 85 0.39 2.21 -18.82
C SER A 85 -0.95 2.18 -18.08
N TRP A 86 -1.72 3.26 -18.22
CA TRP A 86 -3.08 3.36 -17.66
C TRP A 86 -4.03 2.30 -18.20
N GLU A 87 -3.92 1.95 -19.48
CA GLU A 87 -4.71 0.88 -20.10
C GLU A 87 -4.46 -0.47 -19.44
N LYS A 88 -3.20 -0.79 -19.15
CA LYS A 88 -2.83 -2.01 -18.43
C LYS A 88 -3.28 -1.98 -16.96
N ALA A 89 -3.27 -0.82 -16.31
CA ALA A 89 -3.85 -0.64 -14.97
C ALA A 89 -5.36 -0.86 -14.97
N ALA A 90 -6.08 -0.30 -15.94
CA ALA A 90 -7.54 -0.41 -16.02
C ALA A 90 -7.99 -1.85 -16.33
N ASN A 91 -7.18 -2.60 -17.09
CA ASN A 91 -7.45 -3.99 -17.44
C ASN A 91 -6.93 -5.03 -16.43
N ASN A 92 -6.36 -4.57 -15.31
CA ASN A 92 -5.82 -5.40 -14.25
C ASN A 92 -6.95 -6.17 -13.51
N ILE A 93 -6.80 -7.50 -13.34
CA ILE A 93 -7.75 -8.35 -12.60
C ILE A 93 -7.97 -7.89 -11.15
N ASP A 94 -6.96 -7.37 -10.50
CA ASP A 94 -7.07 -6.79 -9.16
C ASP A 94 -8.00 -5.58 -9.17
N ALA A 95 -7.76 -4.61 -10.05
CA ALA A 95 -8.57 -3.39 -10.14
C ALA A 95 -9.99 -3.67 -10.64
N ARG A 96 -10.18 -4.64 -11.54
CA ARG A 96 -11.48 -4.99 -12.11
C ARG A 96 -12.31 -5.93 -11.25
N TRP A 97 -11.65 -6.80 -10.47
CA TRP A 97 -12.31 -7.90 -9.79
C TRP A 97 -11.90 -8.09 -8.33
N ASN A 98 -10.61 -8.19 -8.01
CA ASN A 98 -10.23 -8.62 -6.65
C ASN A 98 -10.40 -7.53 -5.59
N GLN A 99 -10.20 -6.25 -5.92
CA GLN A 99 -10.11 -5.17 -4.93
C GLN A 99 -11.45 -4.82 -4.27
N ASP A 100 -12.57 -5.02 -4.94
CA ASP A 100 -13.91 -4.73 -4.42
C ASP A 100 -14.67 -6.00 -4.06
N VAL A 101 -15.13 -6.07 -2.80
CA VAL A 101 -15.85 -7.23 -2.26
C VAL A 101 -17.12 -6.78 -1.57
N VAL A 102 -18.25 -7.30 -2.04
CA VAL A 102 -19.55 -7.12 -1.39
C VAL A 102 -19.68 -8.14 -0.26
N ILE A 103 -19.91 -7.68 0.96
CA ILE A 103 -19.87 -8.52 2.17
C ILE A 103 -20.97 -9.59 2.13
N SER A 104 -22.17 -9.23 1.67
CA SER A 104 -23.32 -10.15 1.60
C SER A 104 -23.13 -11.32 0.62
N GLU A 105 -22.18 -11.21 -0.30
CA GLU A 105 -21.87 -12.24 -1.30
C GLU A 105 -20.82 -13.23 -0.81
N ILE A 106 -20.17 -12.96 0.33
CA ILE A 106 -19.14 -13.84 0.87
C ILE A 106 -19.79 -15.13 1.38
N LYS A 107 -19.29 -16.27 0.90
CA LYS A 107 -19.60 -17.60 1.43
C LYS A 107 -18.59 -18.00 2.49
N ASP A 108 -17.31 -17.91 2.15
CA ASP A 108 -16.20 -18.29 3.02
C ASP A 108 -14.91 -17.57 2.64
N ILE A 109 -13.95 -17.58 3.57
CA ILE A 109 -12.68 -16.85 3.44
C ILE A 109 -11.56 -17.74 3.92
N GLU A 110 -10.54 -17.90 3.08
CA GLU A 110 -9.35 -18.71 3.32
C GLU A 110 -8.09 -17.86 3.17
N ILE A 111 -7.05 -18.14 3.97
CA ILE A 111 -5.72 -17.58 3.76
C ILE A 111 -4.95 -18.57 2.90
N VAL A 112 -4.53 -18.15 1.72
CA VAL A 112 -3.84 -19.01 0.75
C VAL A 112 -2.49 -18.44 0.35
N ARG A 113 -1.65 -19.32 -0.19
CA ARG A 113 -0.45 -18.98 -0.96
C ARG A 113 -0.72 -19.38 -2.40
N LEU A 114 -0.32 -18.53 -3.34
CA LEU A 114 -0.50 -18.81 -4.76
C LEU A 114 0.80 -19.38 -5.34
N THR A 115 0.69 -20.36 -6.23
CA THR A 115 1.80 -20.82 -7.08
C THR A 115 2.19 -19.74 -8.09
N GLU A 116 3.32 -19.88 -8.77
CA GLU A 116 3.71 -18.91 -9.80
C GLU A 116 2.75 -18.89 -11.00
N GLU A 117 2.13 -20.03 -11.33
CA GLU A 117 1.12 -20.14 -12.39
C GLU A 117 -0.19 -19.46 -11.99
N GLU A 118 -0.64 -19.68 -10.75
CA GLU A 118 -1.80 -19.01 -10.19
C GLU A 118 -1.59 -17.50 -10.12
N LYS A 119 -0.38 -17.03 -9.79
CA LYS A 119 -0.07 -15.60 -9.80
C LYS A 119 -0.12 -14.94 -11.16
N GLN A 120 0.00 -15.69 -12.26
CA GLN A 120 -0.10 -15.13 -13.61
C GLN A 120 -1.55 -14.85 -14.03
N THR A 121 -2.51 -15.53 -13.40
CA THR A 121 -3.91 -15.54 -13.84
C THR A 121 -4.87 -14.97 -12.81
N LEU A 122 -4.59 -15.14 -11.51
CA LEU A 122 -5.50 -14.79 -10.42
C LEU A 122 -5.22 -13.42 -9.79
N VAL A 123 -4.00 -12.91 -9.97
CA VAL A 123 -3.57 -11.60 -9.48
C VAL A 123 -2.68 -10.95 -10.54
N TYR A 124 -2.49 -9.65 -10.47
CA TYR A 124 -1.72 -8.95 -11.50
C TYR A 124 -0.25 -8.74 -11.14
N TYR A 125 0.07 -8.68 -9.85
CA TYR A 125 1.39 -8.26 -9.40
C TYR A 125 2.12 -9.31 -8.54
N LYS A 126 3.43 -9.41 -8.76
CA LYS A 126 4.33 -10.18 -7.89
C LYS A 126 4.63 -9.38 -6.63
N HIS A 127 3.95 -9.74 -5.55
CA HIS A 127 4.19 -9.13 -4.26
C HIS A 127 5.36 -9.78 -3.51
N TRP A 128 6.02 -9.03 -2.63
CA TRP A 128 7.14 -9.53 -1.82
C TRP A 128 6.75 -10.71 -0.93
N PHE A 129 5.55 -10.68 -0.34
CA PHE A 129 5.05 -11.78 0.45
C PHE A 129 4.05 -12.61 -0.37
N ASN A 130 4.11 -13.94 -0.24
CA ASN A 130 3.11 -14.82 -0.84
C ASN A 130 2.01 -15.11 0.18
N LYS A 131 1.08 -14.16 0.38
CA LYS A 131 -0.06 -14.33 1.28
C LYS A 131 -1.28 -13.55 0.77
N TYR A 132 -2.36 -14.30 0.56
CA TYR A 132 -3.59 -13.79 -0.04
C TYR A 132 -4.82 -14.22 0.76
N LEU A 133 -5.89 -13.45 0.68
CA LEU A 133 -7.23 -13.90 1.05
C LEU A 133 -7.92 -14.42 -0.20
N LYS A 134 -8.27 -15.69 -0.20
CA LYS A 134 -9.22 -16.27 -1.15
C LYS A 134 -10.61 -16.06 -0.57
N ILE A 135 -11.41 -15.24 -1.24
CA ILE A 135 -12.79 -14.97 -0.87
C ILE A 135 -13.67 -15.76 -1.82
N ASN A 136 -14.28 -16.80 -1.30
CA ASN A 136 -15.23 -17.61 -2.03
C ASN A 136 -16.60 -16.92 -1.95
N LEU A 137 -17.18 -16.66 -3.12
CA LEU A 137 -18.47 -15.99 -3.24
C LEU A 137 -19.60 -17.02 -3.30
N LYS A 138 -20.81 -16.61 -2.94
CA LYS A 138 -22.03 -17.41 -3.10
C LYS A 138 -22.28 -17.73 -4.58
N TYR A 139 -21.93 -16.80 -5.46
CA TYR A 139 -22.06 -16.92 -6.91
C TYR A 139 -20.80 -16.39 -7.60
N GLY A 140 -20.37 -17.07 -8.67
CA GLY A 140 -19.21 -16.68 -9.47
C GLY A 140 -17.87 -17.18 -8.95
N ASN A 141 -16.79 -16.68 -9.56
CA ASN A 141 -15.43 -17.11 -9.25
C ASN A 141 -14.91 -16.49 -7.94
N PRO A 142 -14.01 -17.18 -7.22
CA PRO A 142 -13.35 -16.61 -6.04
C PRO A 142 -12.57 -15.33 -6.39
N LYS A 143 -12.42 -14.45 -5.39
CA LYS A 143 -11.54 -13.28 -5.44
C LYS A 143 -10.25 -13.57 -4.68
N TYR A 144 -9.12 -13.09 -5.19
CA TYR A 144 -7.81 -13.30 -4.59
C TYR A 144 -7.17 -11.96 -4.22
N ILE A 145 -7.11 -11.68 -2.92
CA ILE A 145 -6.75 -10.35 -2.43
C ILE A 145 -5.41 -10.40 -1.74
N TYR A 146 -4.49 -9.55 -2.19
CA TYR A 146 -3.19 -9.45 -1.57
C TYR A 146 -3.28 -8.88 -0.15
N VAL A 147 -2.79 -9.65 0.84
CA VAL A 147 -2.75 -9.21 2.25
C VAL A 147 -1.37 -9.37 2.88
N GLY A 148 -0.34 -9.64 2.10
CA GLY A 148 1.02 -9.89 2.61
C GLY A 148 1.64 -8.73 3.38
N ASN A 149 1.26 -7.48 3.10
CA ASN A 149 1.78 -6.30 3.82
C ASN A 149 1.00 -5.98 5.11
N TYR A 150 -0.04 -6.74 5.42
CA TYR A 150 -0.75 -6.63 6.69
C TYR A 150 -0.15 -7.59 7.72
N SER A 151 -0.14 -7.17 8.99
CA SER A 151 0.25 -8.07 10.07
C SER A 151 -0.81 -9.17 10.27
N ASN A 152 -0.44 -10.30 10.88
CA ASN A 152 -1.41 -11.37 11.18
C ASN A 152 -2.59 -10.88 12.02
N TYR A 153 -2.36 -9.92 12.93
CA TYR A 153 -3.42 -9.30 13.71
C TYR A 153 -4.38 -8.48 12.82
N GLN A 154 -3.85 -7.68 11.89
CA GLN A 154 -4.66 -6.92 10.94
C GLN A 154 -5.46 -7.84 10.02
N ILE A 155 -4.87 -8.93 9.53
CA ILE A 155 -5.55 -9.91 8.68
C ILE A 155 -6.72 -10.54 9.45
N LYS A 156 -6.50 -11.00 10.68
CA LYS A 156 -7.57 -11.53 11.55
C LYS A 156 -8.68 -10.51 11.77
N LYS A 157 -8.32 -9.24 11.99
CA LYS A 157 -9.29 -8.14 12.14
C LYS A 157 -10.10 -7.92 10.85
N ILE A 158 -9.45 -7.93 9.69
CA ILE A 158 -10.12 -7.80 8.38
C ILE A 158 -11.10 -8.96 8.16
N ILE A 159 -10.67 -10.20 8.38
CA ILE A 159 -11.53 -11.40 8.24
C ILE A 159 -12.72 -11.31 9.20
N LYS A 160 -12.51 -10.92 10.47
CA LYS A 160 -13.59 -10.74 11.44
C LYS A 160 -14.60 -9.70 10.95
N MET A 161 -14.13 -8.59 10.39
CA MET A 161 -15.01 -7.55 9.84
C MET A 161 -15.78 -8.00 8.60
N LEU A 162 -15.20 -8.89 7.79
CA LEU A 162 -15.87 -9.48 6.63
C LEU A 162 -16.91 -10.54 7.00
N LYS A 163 -16.77 -11.19 8.15
CA LYS A 163 -17.71 -12.22 8.63
C LYS A 163 -18.81 -11.68 9.56
N ASN A 164 -18.59 -10.56 10.24
CA ASN A 164 -19.47 -10.05 11.30
C ASN A 164 -20.68 -9.22 10.82
N LYS A 165 -21.28 -9.54 9.67
CA LYS A 165 -22.56 -8.94 9.26
C LYS A 165 -23.38 -9.89 8.41
#